data_AF-A0A961MNX7-F1
#
_entry.id   AF-A0A961MNX7-F1
#
_cell.length_a   1.000
_cell.length_b   1.000
_cell.length_c   1.000
_cell.angle_alpha   90.00
_cell.angle_beta   90.00
_cell.angle_gamma   90.00
#
_symmetry.space_group_name_H-M   'P 1'
#
loop_
_entity.id
_entity.type
_entity.pdbx_description
1 polymer ?
#
loop_
_entity_poly.entity_id
_entity_poly.type
_entity_poly.pdbx_seq_one_letter_code
_entity_poly.pdbx_strand_id
1 'polypeptide(L)'
;IVPSYAIIVREYLPAREAGQRIGFVIMATILGMALGGWMSGWIFDATGSYRMAFLNGIAFNLLNVAIMVLVLWRTKGPRPGAVALEPA
;
A
#
# COMPACT_ATOMS: atom_id res chain seq x y z
N ILE A 1 1.68 -11.33 2.80
CA ILE A 1 1.58 -9.99 2.17
C ILE A 1 1.67 -10.10 0.64
N VAL A 2 2.84 -10.43 0.07
CA VAL A 2 3.00 -10.62 -1.39
C VAL A 2 2.00 -11.61 -2.03
N PRO A 3 1.75 -12.82 -1.49
CA PRO A 3 0.76 -13.74 -2.08
C PRO A 3 -0.67 -13.20 -2.01
N SER A 4 -1.01 -12.42 -0.99
CA SER A 4 -2.34 -11.83 -0.83
C SER A 4 -2.64 -10.80 -1.93
N TYR A 5 -1.67 -9.98 -2.35
CA TYR A 5 -1.85 -9.02 -3.45
C TYR A 5 -2.07 -9.71 -4.79
N ALA A 6 -1.35 -10.81 -5.05
CA ALA A 6 -1.53 -11.59 -6.27
C ALA A 6 -2.93 -12.21 -6.36
N ILE A 7 -3.46 -12.69 -5.23
CA ILE A 7 -4.82 -13.24 -5.14
C ILE A 7 -5.87 -12.14 -5.36
N ILE A 8 -5.80 -11.03 -4.61
CA ILE A 8 -6.76 -9.93 -4.72
C ILE A 8 -6.81 -9.36 -6.15
N VAL A 9 -5.64 -9.15 -6.78
CA VAL A 9 -5.61 -8.63 -8.15
C VAL A 9 -6.20 -9.63 -9.13
N ARG A 10 -5.93 -10.93 -8.98
CA ARG A 10 -6.55 -11.95 -9.85
C ARG A 10 -8.07 -12.07 -9.65
N GLU A 11 -8.58 -11.74 -8.47
CA GLU A 11 -9.99 -11.90 -8.13
C GLU A 11 -10.85 -10.70 -8.58
N TYR A 12 -10.26 -9.50 -8.60
CA TYR A 12 -10.97 -8.26 -8.98
C TYR A 12 -10.69 -7.78 -10.41
N LEU A 13 -9.70 -8.34 -11.12
CA LEU A 13 -9.28 -7.84 -12.44
C LEU A 13 -9.28 -8.92 -13.53
N PRO A 14 -9.60 -8.56 -14.79
CA PRO A 14 -9.54 -9.46 -15.92
C PRO A 14 -8.13 -10.07 -16.05
N ALA A 15 -8.05 -11.39 -16.27
CA ALA A 15 -6.79 -12.14 -16.33
C ALA A 15 -5.74 -11.54 -17.28
N ARG A 16 -6.19 -10.82 -18.32
CA ARG A 16 -5.35 -10.16 -19.32
C ARG A 16 -4.51 -9.01 -18.76
N GLU A 17 -4.96 -8.34 -17.71
CA GLU A 17 -4.28 -7.16 -17.12
C GLU A 17 -3.62 -7.44 -15.76
N ALA A 18 -3.93 -8.59 -15.16
CA ALA A 18 -3.45 -8.96 -13.83
C ALA A 18 -1.91 -8.94 -13.74
N GLY A 19 -1.21 -9.44 -14.77
CA GLY A 19 0.26 -9.48 -14.80
C GLY A 19 0.91 -8.10 -14.72
N GLN A 20 0.43 -7.13 -15.52
CA GLN A 20 0.99 -5.78 -15.54
C GLN A 20 0.73 -5.04 -14.22
N ARG A 21 -0.47 -5.19 -13.64
CA ARG A 21 -0.85 -4.52 -12.40
C ARG A 21 -0.10 -5.10 -11.19
N ILE A 22 0.07 -6.43 -11.13
CA ILE A 22 0.90 -7.10 -10.11
C ILE A 22 2.35 -6.64 -10.24
N GLY A 23 2.89 -6.63 -11.47
CA GLY A 23 4.25 -6.16 -11.74
C GLY A 23 4.48 -4.72 -11.28
N PHE A 24 3.53 -3.82 -11.55
CA PHE A 24 3.60 -2.43 -11.10
C PHE A 24 3.62 -2.30 -9.57
N VAL A 25 2.75 -3.04 -8.87
CA VAL A 25 2.72 -3.03 -7.39
C VAL A 25 4.04 -3.55 -6.81
N ILE A 26 4.58 -4.63 -7.38
CA ILE A 26 5.86 -5.20 -6.94
C ILE A 26 7.00 -4.21 -7.19
N MET A 27 7.06 -3.59 -8.38
CA MET A 27 8.06 -2.57 -8.72
C MET A 27 8.01 -1.39 -7.75
N ALA A 28 6.82 -0.86 -7.48
CA ALA A 28 6.62 0.21 -6.50
C ALA A 28 7.08 -0.21 -5.09
N THR A 29 6.84 -1.47 -4.72
CA THR A 29 7.29 -2.02 -3.42
C THR A 29 8.81 -2.10 -3.34
N ILE A 30 9.47 -2.63 -4.37
CA ILE A 30 10.94 -2.73 -4.42
C ILE A 30 11.56 -1.34 -4.41
N LEU A 31 11.01 -0.40 -5.18
CA LEU A 31 11.46 0.98 -5.20
C LEU A 31 11.34 1.62 -3.81
N GLY A 32 10.20 1.41 -3.12
CA GLY A 32 9.99 1.89 -1.76
C GLY A 32 10.99 1.31 -0.76
N MET A 33 11.31 0.01 -0.85
CA MET A 33 12.33 -0.62 0.00
C MET A 33 13.74 -0.06 -0.25
N ALA A 34 14.11 0.12 -1.52
CA ALA A 34 15.40 0.68 -1.89
C ALA A 34 15.54 2.15 -1.43
N LEU A 35 14.52 2.97 -1.67
CA LEU A 35 14.49 4.37 -1.26
C LEU A 35 14.49 4.51 0.26
N GLY A 36 13.74 3.67 0.99
CA GLY A 36 13.68 3.71 2.45
C GLY A 36 15.03 3.42 3.10
N GLY A 37 15.75 2.41 2.61
CA GLY A 37 17.10 2.08 3.08
C GLY A 37 18.11 3.19 2.77
N TRP A 38 18.14 3.67 1.52
CA TRP A 38 19.05 4.74 1.09
C TRP A 38 18.84 6.05 1.84
N MET A 39 17.60 6.51 1.94
CA MET A 39 17.25 7.76 2.63
C MET A 39 17.54 7.69 4.14
N SER A 40 17.30 6.55 4.78
CA SER A 40 17.64 6.37 6.21
C SER A 40 19.15 6.42 6.44
N GLY A 41 19.95 5.87 5.52
CA GLY A 41 21.41 5.99 5.51
C GLY A 41 21.86 7.44 5.32
N TRP A 42 21.29 8.15 4.35
CA TRP A 42 21.61 9.56 4.11
C TRP A 42 21.25 10.46 5.30
N ILE A 43 20.12 10.20 5.97
CA ILE A 43 19.72 10.91 7.20
C ILE A 43 20.72 10.64 8.34
N PHE A 44 21.23 9.42 8.44
CA PHE A 44 22.25 9.08 9.40
C PHE A 44 23.56 9.81 9.10
N ASP A 45 24.02 9.82 7.84
CA ASP A 45 25.22 10.54 7.41
C ASP A 45 25.11 12.05 7.66
N ALA A 46 23.92 12.63 7.46
CA ALA A 46 23.68 14.05 7.68
C ALA A 46 23.56 14.44 9.16
N THR A 47 23.01 13.58 10.02
CA THR A 47 22.73 13.93 11.43
C THR A 47 23.68 13.28 12.43
N GLY A 48 24.46 12.27 12.04
CA GLY A 48 25.30 11.47 12.92
C GLY A 48 24.54 10.68 13.99
N SER A 49 23.21 10.61 13.90
CA SER A 49 22.34 10.04 14.95
C SER A 49 21.30 9.08 14.37
N TYR A 50 21.30 7.84 14.87
CA TYR A 50 20.30 6.83 14.54
C TYR A 50 18.87 7.20 14.96
N ARG A 51 18.71 8.14 15.91
CA ARG A 51 17.39 8.57 16.39
C ARG A 51 16.59 9.25 15.28
N MET A 52 17.23 10.02 14.41
CA MET A 52 16.56 10.67 13.28
C MET A 52 16.16 9.67 12.19
N ALA A 53 17.00 8.66 11.92
CA ALA A 53 16.63 7.57 11.02
C ALA A 53 15.42 6.79 11.53
N PHE A 54 15.35 6.54 12.84
CA PHE A 54 14.18 5.92 13.48
C PHE A 54 12.92 6.79 13.38
N LEU A 55 13.04 8.10 13.65
CA LEU A 55 11.91 9.03 13.55
C LEU A 55 11.38 9.11 12.12
N ASN A 56 12.27 9.07 11.12
CA ASN A 56 11.89 8.98 9.71
C ASN A 56 11.07 7.70 9.43
N GLY A 57 11.54 6.55 9.91
CA GLY A 57 10.80 5.29 9.78
C GLY A 57 9.39 5.35 10.42
N ILE A 58 9.27 5.96 11.60
CA ILE A 58 7.97 6.18 12.27
C ILE A 58 7.06 7.07 11.41
N ALA A 59 7.58 8.17 10.85
CA ALA A 59 6.82 9.06 9.98
C ALA A 59 6.27 8.33 8.73
N PHE A 60 7.06 7.46 8.10
CA PHE A 60 6.60 6.64 6.97
C PHE A 60 5.53 5.62 7.37
N ASN A 61 5.59 5.07 8.58
CA ASN A 61 4.57 4.17 9.07
C ASN A 61 3.24 4.91 9.34
N LEU A 62 3.32 6.10 9.94
CA LEU A 62 2.16 6.99 10.12
C LEU A 62 1.53 7.39 8.78
N LEU A 63 2.35 7.66 7.75
CA LEU A 63 1.86 7.91 6.40
C LEU A 63 1.05 6.73 5.84
N ASN A 64 1.53 5.49 6.05
CA ASN A 64 0.79 4.29 5.63
C ASN A 64 -0.57 4.19 6.33
N VAL A 65 -0.61 4.43 7.65
CA VAL A 65 -1.87 4.43 8.42
C VAL A 65 -2.80 5.53 7.92
N ALA A 66 -2.29 6.74 7.64
CA ALA A 66 -3.09 7.84 7.11
C ALA A 66 -3.71 7.50 5.75
N ILE A 67 -2.97 6.86 4.84
CA ILE A 67 -3.49 6.38 3.56
C ILE A 67 -4.60 5.36 3.78
N MET A 68 -4.40 4.40 4.70
CA MET A 68 -5.41 3.39 5.02
C MET A 68 -6.70 4.01 5.55
N VAL A 69 -6.60 4.96 6.49
CA VAL A 69 -7.75 5.69 7.06
C VAL A 69 -8.45 6.52 5.99
N LEU A 70 -7.71 7.21 5.13
CA LEU A 70 -8.26 8.00 4.03
C LEU A 70 -9.03 7.14 3.03
N VAL A 71 -8.45 5.99 2.65
CA VAL A 71 -9.12 5.02 1.78
C VAL A 71 -10.41 4.55 2.46
N LEU A 72 -10.34 4.05 3.70
CA LEU A 72 -11.53 3.58 4.44
C LEU A 72 -12.61 4.64 4.58
N TRP A 73 -12.24 5.90 4.80
CA TRP A 73 -13.20 6.99 4.90
C TRP A 73 -13.88 7.28 3.56
N ARG A 74 -13.14 7.19 2.44
CA ARG A 74 -13.70 7.33 1.09
C ARG A 74 -14.57 6.15 0.66
N THR A 75 -14.27 4.92 1.10
CA THR A 75 -15.08 3.74 0.75
C THR A 75 -16.34 3.57 1.62
N LYS A 76 -16.53 4.38 2.67
CA LYS A 76 -17.74 4.42 3.50
C LYS A 76 -18.95 5.12 2.84
N GLY A 77 -18.96 5.31 1.53
CA GLY A 77 -20.17 5.71 0.79
C GLY A 77 -21.25 4.61 0.83
N PRO A 78 -22.56 4.94 0.72
CA PRO A 78 -23.63 3.95 0.76
C PRO A 78 -23.37 2.87 -0.28
N ARG A 79 -23.29 1.59 0.14
CA ARG A 79 -23.23 0.45 -0.76
C ARG A 79 -24.44 0.51 -1.70
N PRO A 80 -24.30 0.78 -3.01
CA PRO A 80 -25.42 0.69 -3.91
C PRO A 80 -25.77 -0.79 -4.07
N GLY A 81 -26.94 -1.18 -3.58
CA GLY A 81 -27.62 -2.35 -4.07
C GLY A 81 -27.10 -3.72 -3.61
N ALA A 82 -27.21 -4.01 -2.32
CA ALA A 82 -27.65 -5.35 -1.92
C ALA A 82 -29.20 -5.43 -2.05
N VAL A 83 -29.75 -4.91 -3.15
CA VAL A 83 -31.18 -4.86 -3.41
C VAL A 83 -31.56 -6.12 -4.19
N ALA A 84 -32.29 -6.98 -3.47
CA ALA A 84 -33.25 -7.97 -3.94
C ALA A 84 -32.71 -9.14 -4.79
N LEU A 85 -32.24 -10.19 -4.10
CA LEU A 85 -32.48 -11.57 -4.54
C LEU A 85 -33.56 -12.17 -3.62
N GLU A 86 -34.82 -11.92 -3.92
CA GLU A 86 -35.93 -12.77 -3.45
C GLU A 86 -36.85 -13.09 -4.63
N PRO A 87 -36.82 -14.33 -5.15
CA PRO A 87 -37.91 -14.90 -5.94
C PRO A 87 -38.86 -15.69 -5.01
N ALA A 88 -40.15 -15.35 -5.03
CA ALA A 88 -41.24 -16.22 -4.57
C ALA A 88 -42.42 -16.10 -5.54
#